data_AF-A0A914D658-F1
#
_entry.id   AF-A0A914D658-F1
#
_cell.length_a   1.000
_cell.length_b   1.000
_cell.length_c   1.000
_cell.angle_alpha   90.00
_cell.angle_beta   90.00
_cell.angle_gamma   90.00
#
_symmetry.space_group_name_H-M   'P 1'
#
loop_
_entity.id
_entity.type
_entity.pdbx_description
1 polymer ?
#
loop_
_entity_poly.entity_id
_entity_poly.type
_entity_poly.pdbx_seq_one_letter_code
_entity_poly.pdbx_strand_id
1 'polypeptide(L)'
;MVFITRYLDLFFSFVSLYNCSFKVIFIMLNMFTLYLILTKYKETYDKDDDKFRIEFLIFLCVTLAMAFNAEFTILEILWTFSIYLEAVAIIPQIYMAYKSGTFDKDVSFYVLMLYSYRSLYIVNWIYRYEVETFYDPIVIV
;
A
#
# COMPACT_ATOMS: atom_id res chain seq x y z
N MET A 1 -2.29 6.21 -3.99
CA MET A 1 -0.92 6.75 -4.05
C MET A 1 0.12 5.63 -4.15
N VAL A 2 0.17 4.69 -3.19
CA VAL A 2 1.08 3.52 -3.18
C VAL A 2 1.27 2.85 -4.55
N PHE A 3 0.20 2.33 -5.15
CA PHE A 3 0.32 1.57 -6.42
C PHE A 3 0.73 2.44 -7.61
N ILE A 4 0.38 3.72 -7.61
CA ILE A 4 0.75 4.65 -8.68
C ILE A 4 2.26 4.90 -8.64
N THR A 5 2.82 5.15 -7.46
CA THR A 5 4.26 5.41 -7.32
C THR A 5 5.09 4.14 -7.43
N ARG A 6 4.56 2.98 -6.98
CA ARG A 6 5.26 1.69 -7.06
C ARG A 6 5.38 1.14 -8.48
N TYR A 7 4.33 1.30 -9.29
CA TYR A 7 4.24 0.65 -10.60
C TYR A 7 4.56 1.59 -11.76
N LEU A 8 5.31 2.67 -11.52
CA LEU A 8 5.84 3.55 -12.58
C LEU A 8 6.75 2.78 -13.56
N ASP A 9 7.34 1.68 -13.11
CA ASP A 9 8.14 0.79 -13.94
C ASP A 9 7.32 0.12 -15.07
N LEU A 10 5.98 0.11 -15.00
CA LEU A 10 5.12 -0.37 -16.10
C LEU A 10 5.40 0.29 -17.45
N PHE A 11 5.85 1.55 -17.44
CA PHE A 11 6.13 2.29 -18.68
C PHE A 11 7.50 1.95 -19.28
N PHE A 12 8.39 1.34 -18.48
CA PHE A 12 9.80 1.20 -18.84
C PHE A 12 10.30 -0.24 -18.81
N SER A 13 9.59 -1.15 -18.13
CA SER A 13 10.00 -2.53 -17.91
C SER A 13 8.84 -3.50 -18.11
N PHE A 14 9.08 -4.53 -18.92
CA PHE A 14 8.18 -5.67 -19.07
C PHE A 14 8.84 -6.93 -18.50
N VAL A 15 8.35 -7.39 -17.35
CA VAL A 15 8.83 -8.62 -16.70
C VAL A 15 8.08 -9.84 -17.23
N SER A 16 6.74 -9.82 -17.16
CA SER A 16 5.89 -10.89 -17.67
C SER A 16 4.46 -10.40 -17.86
N LEU A 17 3.67 -11.13 -18.68
CA LEU A 17 2.25 -10.83 -18.87
C LEU A 17 1.49 -10.86 -17.55
N TYR A 18 1.79 -11.84 -16.69
CA TYR A 18 1.23 -11.96 -15.35
C TYR A 18 1.53 -10.71 -14.52
N ASN A 19 2.81 -10.31 -14.41
CA ASN A 19 3.21 -9.16 -13.60
C ASN A 19 2.55 -7.86 -14.09
N CYS A 20 2.60 -7.60 -15.39
CA CYS A 20 2.00 -6.42 -16.00
C CYS A 20 0.48 -6.37 -15.78
N SER A 21 -0.22 -7.48 -16.06
CA SER A 21 -1.68 -7.54 -15.90
C SER A 21 -2.11 -7.30 -14.46
N PHE A 22 -1.42 -7.89 -13.48
CA PHE A 22 -1.76 -7.70 -12.08
C PHE A 22 -1.56 -6.25 -11.63
N LYS A 23 -0.44 -5.60 -12.01
CA LYS A 23 -0.21 -4.19 -11.67
C LYS A 23 -1.31 -3.28 -12.21
N VAL A 24 -1.74 -3.49 -13.45
CA VAL A 24 -2.83 -2.71 -14.06
C VAL A 24 -4.16 -2.97 -13.33
N ILE A 25 -4.48 -4.23 -13.03
CA ILE A 25 -5.69 -4.60 -12.26
C ILE A 25 -5.68 -3.93 -10.87
N PHE A 26 -4.56 -3.94 -10.15
CA PHE A 26 -4.45 -3.29 -8.84
C PHE A 26 -4.72 -1.79 -8.91
N ILE A 27 -4.15 -1.10 -9.90
CA ILE A 27 -4.41 0.34 -10.09
C ILE A 27 -5.89 0.58 -10.40
N MET A 28 -6.47 -0.18 -11.34
CA MET A 28 -7.88 -0.01 -11.72
C MET A 28 -8.84 -0.27 -10.56
N LEU A 29 -8.65 -1.34 -9.80
CA LEU A 29 -9.52 -1.67 -8.66
C LEU A 29 -9.44 -0.60 -7.57
N ASN A 30 -8.25 -0.09 -7.25
CA ASN A 30 -8.11 0.98 -6.24
C ASN A 30 -8.73 2.30 -6.71
N MET A 31 -8.52 2.67 -7.97
CA MET A 31 -9.17 3.86 -8.56
C MET A 31 -10.69 3.71 -8.58
N PHE A 32 -11.19 2.51 -8.88
CA PHE A 32 -12.61 2.21 -8.85
C PHE A 32 -13.17 2.33 -7.43
N THR A 33 -12.50 1.79 -6.41
CA THR A 33 -12.90 1.96 -5.00
C THR A 33 -12.96 3.45 -4.61
N LEU A 34 -11.95 4.25 -4.98
CA LEU A 34 -11.96 5.70 -4.73
C LEU A 34 -13.15 6.39 -5.42
N TYR A 35 -13.45 6.02 -6.67
CA TYR A 35 -14.63 6.52 -7.38
C TYR A 35 -15.94 6.15 -6.67
N LEU A 36 -16.04 4.92 -6.14
CA LEU A 36 -17.21 4.49 -5.38
C LEU A 36 -17.39 5.33 -4.11
N ILE A 37 -16.33 5.55 -3.33
CA ILE A 37 -16.39 6.30 -2.06
C ILE A 37 -16.64 7.78 -2.30
N LEU A 38 -15.91 8.41 -3.23
CA LEU A 38 -15.91 9.87 -3.39
C LEU A 38 -17.04 10.39 -4.27
N THR A 39 -17.59 9.56 -5.16
CA THR A 39 -18.58 9.98 -6.15
C THR A 39 -19.88 9.19 -6.04
N LYS A 40 -19.87 7.87 -6.30
CA LYS A 40 -21.12 7.09 -6.47
C LYS A 40 -21.89 6.90 -5.15
N TYR A 41 -21.18 6.63 -4.06
CA TYR A 41 -21.72 6.37 -2.73
C TYR A 41 -21.25 7.41 -1.70
N LYS A 42 -21.03 8.64 -2.18
CA LYS A 42 -20.55 9.76 -1.35
C LYS A 42 -21.47 10.08 -0.17
N GLU A 43 -22.78 9.88 -0.34
CA GLU A 43 -23.78 10.17 0.70
C GLU A 43 -23.72 9.18 1.87
N THR A 44 -23.19 7.97 1.67
CA THR A 44 -23.01 6.98 2.74
C THR A 44 -21.63 7.06 3.40
N TYR A 45 -20.77 7.99 2.96
CA TYR A 45 -19.43 8.15 3.50
C TYR A 45 -19.46 9.05 4.74
N ASP A 46 -19.04 8.49 5.87
CA ASP A 46 -18.98 9.19 7.16
C ASP A 46 -17.70 10.05 7.26
N LYS A 47 -17.86 11.32 6.91
CA LYS A 47 -16.80 12.33 7.00
C LYS A 47 -16.50 12.79 8.42
N ASP A 48 -17.41 12.55 9.36
CA ASP A 48 -17.26 13.05 10.72
C ASP A 48 -16.31 12.18 11.54
N ASP A 49 -16.26 10.90 11.20
CA ASP A 49 -15.34 9.94 11.78
C ASP A 49 -14.02 9.80 11.00
N ASP A 50 -13.98 10.09 9.70
CA ASP A 50 -12.74 10.11 8.90
C ASP A 50 -11.98 11.45 8.96
N LYS A 51 -11.47 11.79 10.15
CA LYS A 51 -10.73 13.05 10.42
C LYS A 51 -9.21 12.86 10.58
N PHE A 52 -8.69 11.72 10.16
CA PHE A 52 -7.27 11.43 10.31
C PHE A 52 -6.42 12.33 9.39
N ARG A 53 -5.40 12.98 9.94
CA ARG A 53 -4.50 13.86 9.18
C ARG A 53 -3.43 13.06 8.45
N ILE A 54 -3.75 12.64 7.23
CA ILE A 54 -2.86 11.84 6.38
C ILE A 54 -1.56 12.58 5.99
N GLU A 55 -1.54 13.90 6.07
CA GLU A 55 -0.39 14.74 5.72
C GLU A 55 0.84 14.39 6.56
N PHE A 56 0.64 14.03 7.84
CA PHE A 56 1.72 13.61 8.72
C PHE A 56 2.37 12.31 8.23
N LEU A 57 1.57 11.32 7.82
CA LEU A 57 2.07 10.05 7.31
C LEU A 57 2.82 10.25 5.99
N ILE A 58 2.25 11.05 5.08
CA ILE A 58 2.89 11.33 3.79
C ILE A 58 4.24 12.03 4.02
N PHE A 59 4.28 13.07 4.85
CA PHE A 59 5.51 13.81 5.15
C PHE A 59 6.58 12.90 5.77
N LEU A 60 6.20 12.05 6.73
CA LEU A 60 7.10 11.09 7.34
C LEU A 60 7.66 10.09 6.31
N CYS A 61 6.80 9.49 5.48
CA CYS A 61 7.22 8.53 4.47
C CYS A 61 8.10 9.16 3.39
N VAL A 62 7.83 10.41 2.97
CA VAL A 62 8.69 11.13 2.02
C VAL A 62 10.06 11.40 2.63
N THR A 63 10.10 11.87 3.88
CA THR A 63 11.36 12.13 4.59
C THR A 63 12.19 10.86 4.74
N LEU A 64 11.55 9.76 5.15
CA LEU A 64 12.21 8.45 5.28
C LEU A 64 12.72 7.94 3.93
N ALA A 65 11.94 8.04 2.85
CA ALA A 65 12.37 7.59 1.53
C ALA A 65 13.54 8.41 0.96
N MET A 66 13.61 9.71 1.28
CA MET A 66 14.77 10.53 0.91
C MET A 66 16.01 10.20 1.75
N ALA A 67 15.84 9.87 3.03
CA ALA A 67 16.95 9.57 3.94
C ALA A 67 17.48 8.14 3.78
N PHE A 68 16.59 7.18 3.54
CA PHE A 68 16.87 5.75 3.45
C PHE A 68 16.29 5.22 2.13
N ASN A 69 17.15 5.15 1.11
CA ASN A 69 16.88 4.53 -0.18
C ASN A 69 18.07 3.65 -0.58
N ALA A 70 17.84 2.72 -1.52
CA ALA A 70 18.91 1.91 -2.07
C ALA A 70 19.79 2.74 -3.04
N GLU A 71 19.15 3.56 -3.87
CA GLU A 71 19.80 4.45 -4.83
C GLU A 71 19.11 5.81 -4.89
N PHE A 72 19.89 6.88 -5.02
CA PHE A 72 19.38 8.25 -5.16
C PHE A 72 18.88 8.56 -6.58
N THR A 73 17.96 7.72 -7.08
CA THR A 73 17.22 7.97 -8.32
C THR A 73 15.76 8.27 -8.01
N ILE A 74 15.10 9.05 -8.87
CA ILE A 74 13.69 9.43 -8.66
C ILE A 74 12.79 8.18 -8.60
N LEU A 75 13.04 7.19 -9.46
CA LEU A 75 12.26 5.96 -9.48
C LEU A 75 12.43 5.15 -8.20
N GLU A 76 13.66 5.01 -7.71
CA GLU A 76 13.95 4.28 -6.49
C GLU A 76 13.36 4.98 -5.26
N ILE A 77 13.50 6.30 -5.16
CA ILE A 77 12.89 7.07 -4.07
C ILE A 77 11.36 6.93 -4.06
N LEU A 78 10.72 6.98 -5.23
CA LEU A 78 9.26 6.80 -5.35
C LEU A 78 8.82 5.37 -5.01
N TRP A 79 9.65 4.39 -5.36
CA TRP A 79 9.43 2.99 -5.01
C TRP A 79 9.60 2.78 -3.50
N THR A 80 10.67 3.24 -2.87
CA THR A 80 10.89 3.18 -1.42
C THR A 80 9.80 3.93 -0.65
N PHE A 81 9.41 5.12 -1.13
CA PHE A 81 8.27 5.86 -0.60
C PHE A 81 6.99 5.03 -0.62
N SER A 82 6.74 4.28 -1.70
CA SER A 82 5.57 3.41 -1.81
C SER A 82 5.60 2.29 -0.77
N ILE A 83 6.77 1.74 -0.44
CA ILE A 83 6.93 0.69 0.59
C ILE A 83 6.55 1.26 1.96
N TYR A 84 7.16 2.37 2.36
CA TYR A 84 6.89 3.01 3.65
C TYR A 84 5.44 3.47 3.78
N LEU A 85 4.87 4.07 2.72
CA LEU A 85 3.49 4.52 2.75
C LEU A 85 2.51 3.35 2.89
N GLU A 86 2.78 2.21 2.24
CA GLU A 86 1.90 1.04 2.33
C GLU A 86 1.89 0.40 3.72
N ALA A 87 3.01 0.47 4.46
CA ALA A 87 3.09 0.00 5.84
C ALA A 87 2.14 0.77 6.77
N VAL A 88 1.96 2.07 6.53
CA VAL A 88 1.13 2.95 7.37
C VAL A 88 -0.24 3.28 6.76
N ALA A 89 -0.52 2.86 5.53
CA ALA A 89 -1.73 3.23 4.79
C ALA A 89 -3.04 2.77 5.45
N ILE A 90 -3.00 1.74 6.30
CA ILE A 90 -4.19 1.20 6.99
C ILE A 90 -4.58 2.02 8.23
N ILE A 91 -3.68 2.87 8.74
CA ILE A 91 -3.87 3.61 9.99
C ILE A 91 -5.16 4.46 10.01
N PRO A 92 -5.50 5.24 8.96
CA PRO A 92 -6.73 6.03 8.96
C PRO A 92 -7.99 5.17 9.16
N GLN A 93 -8.05 4.00 8.53
CA GLN A 93 -9.19 3.08 8.64
C GLN A 93 -9.32 2.50 10.06
N ILE A 94 -8.19 2.13 10.67
CA ILE A 94 -8.16 1.64 12.06
C ILE A 94 -8.57 2.75 13.02
N TYR A 95 -8.10 3.98 12.79
CA TYR A 95 -8.47 5.14 13.58
C TYR A 95 -9.97 5.44 13.51
N MET A 96 -10.56 5.38 12.31
CA MET A 96 -12.00 5.55 12.11
C MET A 96 -12.78 4.47 12.87
N ALA A 97 -12.43 3.18 12.71
CA ALA A 97 -13.10 2.08 13.40
C ALA A 97 -13.00 2.19 14.94
N TYR A 98 -11.85 2.63 15.45
CA TYR A 98 -11.67 2.89 16.87
C TYR A 98 -12.58 4.03 17.37
N LYS A 99 -12.72 5.11 16.58
CA LYS A 99 -13.52 6.28 16.93
C LYS A 99 -15.02 6.00 16.89
N SER A 100 -15.50 5.29 15.86
CA SER A 100 -16.92 4.92 15.73
C SER A 100 -17.37 3.88 16.77
N GLY A 101 -16.43 3.17 17.40
CA GLY A 101 -16.73 2.16 18.43
C GLY A 101 -17.38 0.88 17.88
N THR A 102 -17.53 0.78 16.55
CA THR A 102 -18.11 -0.36 15.85
C THR A 102 -17.08 -0.93 14.88
N PHE A 103 -16.74 -2.21 15.06
CA PHE A 103 -16.00 -2.97 14.07
C PHE A 103 -16.98 -3.73 13.19
N ASP A 104 -17.21 -3.21 11.99
CA ASP A 104 -17.99 -3.93 10.99
C ASP A 104 -17.31 -5.26 10.66
N LYS A 105 -18.11 -6.32 10.56
CA LYS A 105 -17.62 -7.67 10.25
C LYS A 105 -16.90 -7.70 8.89
N ASP A 106 -17.43 -6.96 7.92
CA ASP A 106 -16.86 -6.89 6.57
C ASP A 106 -15.49 -6.18 6.57
N VAL A 107 -15.36 -5.09 7.33
CA VAL A 107 -14.08 -4.39 7.50
C VAL A 107 -13.06 -5.28 8.21
N SER A 108 -13.50 -6.02 9.23
CA SER A 108 -12.63 -6.96 9.96
C SER A 108 -12.13 -8.08 9.05
N PHE A 109 -13.00 -8.63 8.21
CA PHE A 109 -12.62 -9.65 7.22
C PHE A 109 -11.67 -9.09 6.16
N TYR A 110 -11.92 -7.88 5.67
CA TYR A 110 -11.01 -7.19 4.75
C TYR A 110 -9.61 -7.03 5.36
N VAL A 111 -9.53 -6.54 6.60
CA VAL A 111 -8.27 -6.36 7.34
C VAL A 111 -7.57 -7.70 7.57
N LEU A 112 -8.31 -8.77 7.88
CA LEU A 112 -7.75 -10.13 8.01
C LEU A 112 -7.12 -10.62 6.69
N MET A 113 -7.79 -10.42 5.56
CA MET A 113 -7.25 -10.77 4.24
C MET A 113 -6.01 -9.92 3.90
N LEU A 114 -6.03 -8.65 4.31
CA LEU A 114 -4.89 -7.73 4.19
C LEU A 114 -3.66 -8.27 4.96
N TYR A 115 -3.83 -8.66 6.21
CA TYR A 115 -2.71 -9.24 6.98
C TYR A 115 -2.29 -10.61 6.45
N SER A 116 -3.23 -11.42 5.97
CA SER A 116 -2.93 -12.73 5.41
C SER A 116 -2.03 -12.64 4.18
N TYR A 117 -2.30 -11.69 3.25
CA TYR A 117 -1.41 -11.52 2.09
C TYR A 117 0.01 -11.11 2.54
N ARG A 118 0.13 -10.21 3.53
CA ARG A 118 1.43 -9.78 4.06
C ARG A 118 2.21 -10.94 4.68
N SER A 119 1.54 -11.76 5.47
CA SER A 119 2.15 -12.96 6.07
C SER A 119 2.66 -13.92 4.99
N LEU A 120 1.94 -14.07 3.87
CA LEU A 120 2.41 -14.88 2.75
C LEU A 120 3.66 -14.29 2.07
N TYR A 121 3.80 -12.96 2.04
CA TYR A 121 5.05 -12.32 1.57
C TYR A 121 6.23 -12.63 2.49
N ILE A 122 6.04 -12.64 3.81
CA ILE A 122 7.10 -13.02 4.76
C ILE A 122 7.56 -14.44 4.48
N VAL A 123 6.62 -15.38 4.29
CA VAL A 123 6.95 -16.77 3.91
C VAL A 123 7.68 -16.82 2.57
N ASN A 124 7.27 -16.02 1.58
CA ASN A 124 7.95 -15.93 0.30
C ASN A 124 9.39 -15.40 0.44
N TRP A 125 9.63 -14.39 1.27
CA TRP A 125 10.98 -13.87 1.52
C TRP A 125 11.88 -14.90 2.18
N ILE A 126 11.37 -15.66 3.17
CA ILE A 126 12.11 -16.77 3.77
C ILE A 126 12.49 -17.80 2.69
N TYR A 127 11.55 -18.19 1.84
CA TYR A 127 11.81 -19.12 0.74
C TYR A 127 12.89 -18.60 -0.22
N ARG A 128 12.80 -17.32 -0.64
CA ARG A 128 13.76 -16.72 -1.58
C ARG A 128 15.14 -16.52 -0.96
N TYR A 129 15.21 -16.28 0.35
CA TYR A 129 16.49 -16.21 1.06
C TYR A 129 17.21 -17.57 1.04
N GLU A 130 16.51 -18.66 1.35
CA GLU A 130 17.08 -20.01 1.39
C GLU A 130 17.42 -20.57 -0.01
N VAL A 131 16.60 -20.29 -1.02
CA VAL A 131 16.72 -20.90 -2.35
C VAL A 131 17.46 -20.01 -3.36
N GLU A 132 17.24 -18.70 -3.32
CA GLU A 132 17.74 -17.74 -4.32
C GLU A 132 18.84 -16.83 -3.76
N THR A 133 19.18 -16.90 -2.47
CA THR A 133 20.09 -15.98 -1.75
C THR A 133 19.71 -14.49 -1.91
N PHE A 134 18.43 -14.21 -2.16
CA PHE A 134 17.92 -12.85 -2.33
C PHE A 134 17.69 -12.18 -0.98
N TYR A 135 18.24 -10.97 -0.80
CA TYR A 135 18.04 -10.15 0.41
C TYR A 135 17.86 -8.68 0.03
N ASP A 136 16.69 -8.12 0.34
CA ASP A 136 16.38 -6.70 0.19
C ASP A 136 15.92 -6.13 1.55
N PRO A 137 16.79 -5.37 2.25
CA PRO A 137 16.51 -4.89 3.59
C PRO A 137 15.38 -3.86 3.65
N ILE A 138 15.09 -3.14 2.54
CA ILE A 138 14.03 -2.13 2.51
C ILE A 138 12.65 -2.79 2.48
N VAL A 139 12.54 -3.95 1.84
CA VAL A 139 11.29 -4.68 1.69
C VAL A 139 10.96 -5.51 2.94
N ILE A 140 11.99 -5.99 3.62
CA ILE A 140 11.86 -6.91 4.77
C ILE A 140 11.54 -6.17 6.08
N VAL A 141 12.00 -4.92 6.23
CA VAL A 141 11.81 -4.08 7.44
C VAL A 141 10.57 -3.22 7.32
#